data_AF-A0A954LLC6-F1
#
_entry.id   AF-A0A954LLC6-F1
#
_cell.length_a   1.000
_cell.length_b   1.000
_cell.length_c   1.000
_cell.angle_alpha   90.00
_cell.angle_beta   90.00
_cell.angle_gamma   90.00
#
_symmetry.space_group_name_H-M   'P 1'
#
loop_
_entity.id
_entity.type
_entity.pdbx_description
1 polymer ?
#
loop_
_entity_poly.entity_id
_entity_poly.type
_entity_poly.pdbx_seq_one_letter_code
_entity_poly.pdbx_strand_id
1 'polypeptide(L)'
;MAYQQVREILETVRHFHRYFRREIEASYSTTQDPRSQFLLRSIRRGEQEMDLALGKYRKDGDQAVLDTWIQFVPSEEIQEVLFKKKIPDHSTPSEVLEWKREFDASLVEFYRNIARQVSAPRTQELFESLATMTDQRLTDQSWQAREDELAPNNNNP
;
A
#
# COMPACT_ATOMS: atom_id res chain seq x y z
N MET A 1 0.82 -10.58 -23.92
CA MET A 1 1.37 -9.32 -23.41
C MET A 1 0.20 -8.43 -23.03
N ALA A 2 0.12 -7.97 -21.79
CA ALA A 2 -0.94 -7.05 -21.36
C ALA A 2 -0.41 -5.61 -21.44
N TYR A 3 -1.20 -4.71 -22.00
CA TYR A 3 -0.94 -3.27 -21.93
C TYR A 3 -2.02 -2.68 -21.03
N GLN A 4 -1.63 -1.77 -20.16
CA GLN A 4 -2.56 -1.04 -19.31
C GLN A 4 -2.21 0.44 -19.34
N GLN A 5 -3.24 1.28 -19.27
CA GLN A 5 -3.02 2.71 -19.10
C GLN A 5 -2.67 3.02 -17.65
N VAL A 6 -1.89 4.09 -17.42
CA VAL A 6 -1.56 4.57 -16.07
C VAL A 6 -2.82 4.74 -15.22
N ARG A 7 -3.89 5.30 -15.76
CA ARG A 7 -5.17 5.46 -15.02
C ARG A 7 -5.77 4.15 -14.50
N GLU A 8 -5.61 3.05 -15.24
CA GLU A 8 -6.12 1.73 -14.88
C GLU A 8 -5.25 1.11 -13.79
N ILE A 9 -3.93 1.28 -13.90
CA ILE A 9 -2.97 0.89 -12.87
C ILE A 9 -3.29 1.62 -11.57
N LEU A 10 -3.46 2.94 -11.62
CA LEU A 10 -3.79 3.73 -10.43
C LEU A 10 -5.15 3.35 -9.82
N GLU A 11 -6.19 3.05 -10.62
CA GLU A 11 -7.46 2.56 -10.07
C GLU A 11 -7.31 1.20 -9.40
N THR A 12 -6.52 0.32 -9.99
CA THR A 12 -6.27 -1.01 -9.42
C THR A 12 -5.57 -0.91 -8.07
N VAL A 13 -4.54 -0.08 -7.96
CA VAL A 13 -3.85 0.21 -6.68
C VAL A 13 -4.84 0.79 -5.65
N ARG A 14 -5.69 1.74 -6.05
CA ARG A 14 -6.71 2.31 -5.15
C ARG A 14 -7.67 1.28 -4.62
N HIS A 15 -8.06 0.32 -5.46
CA HIS A 15 -8.91 -0.79 -5.02
C HIS A 15 -8.25 -1.56 -3.87
N PHE A 16 -6.94 -1.81 -3.93
CA PHE A 16 -6.21 -2.46 -2.85
C PHE A 16 -6.13 -1.62 -1.58
N HIS A 17 -5.81 -0.32 -1.68
CA HIS A 17 -5.84 0.54 -0.49
C HIS A 17 -7.21 0.52 0.21
N ARG A 18 -8.31 0.50 -0.56
CA ARG A 18 -9.67 0.35 0.00
C ARG A 18 -9.92 -1.03 0.59
N TYR A 19 -9.43 -2.08 -0.05
CA TYR A 19 -9.50 -3.45 0.45
C TYR A 19 -8.79 -3.57 1.80
N PHE A 20 -7.51 -3.19 1.88
CA PHE A 20 -6.74 -3.20 3.14
C PHE A 20 -7.41 -2.38 4.22
N ARG A 21 -7.90 -1.18 3.89
CA ARG A 21 -8.63 -0.35 4.85
C ARG A 21 -9.83 -1.07 5.47
N ARG A 22 -10.59 -1.83 4.67
CA ARG A 22 -11.75 -2.60 5.15
C ARG A 22 -11.32 -3.75 6.06
N GLU A 23 -10.29 -4.49 5.69
CA GLU A 23 -9.80 -5.62 6.50
C GLU A 23 -9.17 -5.16 7.83
N ILE A 24 -8.47 -4.02 7.80
CA ILE A 24 -7.96 -3.34 9.01
C ILE A 24 -9.12 -2.92 9.91
N GLU A 25 -10.22 -2.40 9.35
CA GLU A 25 -11.41 -2.02 10.13
C GLU A 25 -12.08 -3.23 10.79
N ALA A 26 -12.21 -4.33 10.05
CA ALA A 26 -12.73 -5.58 10.58
C ALA A 26 -11.88 -6.07 11.76
N SER A 27 -10.55 -6.03 11.62
CA SER A 27 -9.60 -6.43 12.66
C SER A 27 -9.57 -5.47 13.86
N TYR A 28 -9.82 -4.17 13.62
CA TYR A 28 -9.95 -3.19 14.70
C TYR A 28 -11.16 -3.51 15.60
N SER A 29 -12.26 -3.98 15.01
CA SER A 29 -13.49 -4.30 15.75
C SER A 29 -13.37 -5.54 16.66
N THR A 30 -12.38 -6.40 16.42
CA THR A 30 -12.19 -7.66 17.16
C THR A 30 -11.11 -7.57 18.24
N THR A 31 -10.23 -6.57 18.20
CA THR A 31 -9.16 -6.39 19.19
C THR A 31 -9.56 -5.41 20.30
N GLN A 32 -9.30 -5.79 21.56
CA GLN A 32 -9.49 -4.92 22.73
C GLN A 32 -8.18 -4.31 23.23
N ASP A 33 -7.04 -4.72 22.67
CA ASP A 33 -5.73 -4.20 23.04
C ASP A 33 -5.58 -2.74 22.52
N PRO A 34 -5.47 -1.74 23.41
CA PRO A 34 -5.38 -0.32 23.01
C PRO A 34 -4.20 -0.04 22.07
N ARG A 35 -3.13 -0.81 22.20
CA ARG A 35 -1.92 -0.70 21.38
C ARG A 35 -2.17 -1.18 19.95
N SER A 36 -2.72 -2.38 19.78
CA SER A 36 -3.18 -2.89 18.48
C SER A 36 -4.18 -1.93 17.82
N GLN A 37 -5.12 -1.36 18.59
CA GLN A 37 -6.06 -0.37 18.09
C GLN A 37 -5.36 0.91 17.59
N PHE A 38 -4.34 1.40 18.29
CA PHE A 38 -3.57 2.56 17.85
C PHE A 38 -2.85 2.31 16.53
N LEU A 39 -2.14 1.17 16.41
CA LEU A 39 -1.43 0.80 15.19
C LEU A 39 -2.39 0.64 14.01
N LEU A 40 -3.46 -0.15 14.17
CA LEU A 40 -4.46 -0.36 13.11
C LEU A 40 -5.09 0.96 12.66
N ARG A 41 -5.36 1.89 13.60
CA ARG A 41 -5.88 3.23 13.28
C ARG A 41 -4.89 4.05 12.45
N SER A 42 -3.60 4.00 12.80
CA SER A 42 -2.53 4.69 12.07
C SER A 42 -2.46 4.19 10.62
N ILE A 43 -2.44 2.87 10.42
CA ILE A 43 -2.39 2.25 9.10
C ILE A 43 -3.63 2.60 8.29
N ARG A 44 -4.83 2.46 8.89
CA ARG A 44 -6.12 2.79 8.25
C ARG A 44 -6.14 4.21 7.71
N ARG A 45 -5.57 5.15 8.47
CA ARG A 45 -5.45 6.56 8.05
C ARG A 45 -4.50 6.69 6.85
N GLY A 46 -3.35 6.05 6.88
CA GLY A 46 -2.40 6.03 5.77
C GLY A 46 -3.03 5.52 4.47
N GLU A 47 -3.82 4.44 4.54
CA GLU A 47 -4.53 3.88 3.39
C GLU A 47 -5.57 4.83 2.80
N GLN A 48 -6.30 5.53 3.67
CA GLN A 48 -7.27 6.53 3.25
C GLN A 48 -6.56 7.72 2.56
N GLU A 49 -5.44 8.17 3.10
CA GLU A 49 -4.65 9.25 2.51
C GLU A 49 -4.10 8.85 1.12
N MET A 50 -3.68 7.60 0.93
CA MET A 50 -3.28 7.07 -0.39
C MET A 50 -4.43 7.06 -1.38
N ASP A 51 -5.57 6.47 -1.03
CA ASP A 51 -6.73 6.39 -1.93
C ASP A 51 -7.20 7.79 -2.37
N LEU A 52 -7.19 8.76 -1.44
CA LEU A 52 -7.52 10.15 -1.74
C LEU A 52 -6.48 10.82 -2.64
N ALA A 53 -5.18 10.65 -2.37
CA ALA A 53 -4.12 11.23 -3.18
C ALA A 53 -4.14 10.70 -4.62
N LEU A 54 -4.22 9.38 -4.78
CA LEU A 54 -4.32 8.72 -6.08
C LEU A 54 -5.64 9.09 -6.80
N GLY A 55 -6.73 9.20 -6.06
CA GLY A 55 -8.02 9.63 -6.61
C GLY A 55 -8.01 11.06 -7.12
N LYS A 56 -7.40 11.98 -6.36
CA LYS A 56 -7.20 13.37 -6.77
C LYS A 56 -6.31 13.44 -8.01
N TYR A 57 -5.18 12.72 -8.02
CA TYR A 57 -4.28 12.71 -9.18
C TYR A 57 -4.96 12.16 -10.43
N ARG A 58 -5.79 11.11 -10.33
CA ARG A 58 -6.52 10.61 -11.51
C ARG A 58 -7.54 11.62 -12.04
N LYS A 59 -8.18 12.40 -11.16
CA LYS A 59 -9.20 13.37 -11.57
C LYS A 59 -8.58 14.64 -12.15
N ASP A 60 -7.58 15.18 -11.48
CA ASP A 60 -7.08 16.54 -11.71
C ASP A 60 -5.63 16.57 -12.24
N GLY A 61 -4.99 15.40 -12.38
CA GLY A 61 -3.61 15.27 -12.84
C GLY A 61 -3.43 15.40 -14.34
N ASP A 62 -2.18 15.24 -14.78
CA ASP A 62 -1.80 15.35 -16.19
C ASP A 62 -2.42 14.21 -17.01
N GLN A 63 -3.38 14.55 -17.87
CA GLN A 63 -4.07 13.58 -18.72
C GLN A 63 -3.10 12.86 -19.66
N ALA A 64 -2.05 13.53 -20.13
CA ALA A 64 -1.04 12.91 -20.97
C ALA A 64 -0.31 11.77 -20.23
N VAL A 65 -0.09 11.92 -18.91
CA VAL A 65 0.48 10.85 -18.07
C VAL A 65 -0.55 9.74 -17.86
N LEU A 66 -1.80 10.09 -17.57
CA LEU A 66 -2.87 9.11 -17.28
C LEU A 66 -3.25 8.25 -18.48
N ASP A 67 -3.14 8.78 -19.69
CA ASP A 67 -3.41 8.09 -20.96
C ASP A 67 -2.19 7.31 -21.50
N THR A 68 -1.02 7.43 -20.87
CA THR A 68 0.18 6.67 -21.23
C THR A 68 -0.07 5.18 -21.10
N TRP A 69 0.19 4.46 -22.18
CA TRP A 69 0.16 3.00 -22.21
C TRP A 69 1.48 2.43 -21.72
N ILE A 70 1.40 1.51 -20.78
CA ILE A 70 2.56 0.82 -20.21
C ILE A 70 2.45 -0.64 -20.59
N GLN A 71 3.54 -1.19 -21.13
CA GLN A 71 3.67 -2.63 -21.33
C GLN A 71 3.78 -3.28 -19.95
N PHE A 72 2.68 -3.89 -19.52
CA PHE A 72 2.49 -4.34 -18.15
C PHE A 72 2.68 -5.85 -18.06
N VAL A 73 3.79 -6.27 -17.44
CA VAL A 73 4.00 -7.66 -17.00
C VAL A 73 4.45 -7.62 -15.54
N PRO A 74 3.54 -7.52 -14.56
CA PRO A 74 3.90 -7.74 -13.17
C PRO A 74 4.47 -9.16 -13.05
N SER A 75 5.57 -9.31 -12.31
CA SER A 75 6.09 -10.63 -11.96
C SER A 75 5.00 -11.44 -11.26
N GLU A 76 5.07 -12.77 -11.37
CA GLU A 76 4.07 -13.65 -10.75
C GLU A 76 3.94 -13.40 -9.24
N GLU A 77 5.04 -13.07 -8.57
CA GLU A 77 5.11 -12.68 -7.16
C GLU A 77 4.37 -11.36 -6.86
N ILE A 78 4.58 -10.33 -7.68
CA ILE A 78 3.81 -9.07 -7.59
C ILE A 78 2.34 -9.35 -7.88
N GLN A 79 2.03 -10.24 -8.82
CA GLN A 79 0.64 -10.60 -9.09
C GLN A 79 -0.01 -11.37 -7.95
N GLU A 80 0.73 -12.25 -7.29
CA GLU A 80 0.23 -12.99 -6.15
C GLU A 80 -0.03 -12.04 -5.00
N VAL A 81 0.94 -11.22 -4.59
CA VAL A 81 0.80 -10.31 -3.45
C VAL A 81 -0.19 -9.18 -3.73
N LEU A 82 -0.12 -8.55 -4.90
CA LEU A 82 -1.00 -7.42 -5.23
C LEU A 82 -2.37 -7.90 -5.68
N PHE A 83 -2.53 -8.93 -6.52
CA PHE A 83 -3.81 -9.24 -7.18
C PHE A 83 -4.52 -10.52 -6.72
N LYS A 84 -3.85 -11.47 -6.05
CA LYS A 84 -4.46 -12.77 -5.68
C LYS A 84 -4.52 -13.03 -4.18
N LYS A 85 -3.60 -12.48 -3.41
CA LYS A 85 -3.50 -12.65 -1.95
C LYS A 85 -4.66 -11.91 -1.30
N LYS A 86 -5.65 -12.67 -0.83
CA LYS A 86 -6.67 -12.17 0.08
C LYS A 86 -6.11 -12.29 1.50
N ILE A 87 -6.29 -11.25 2.31
CA ILE A 87 -6.12 -11.38 3.76
C ILE A 87 -7.12 -12.46 4.21
N PRO A 88 -6.66 -13.53 4.89
CA PRO A 88 -7.55 -14.54 5.42
C PRO A 88 -8.62 -13.93 6.34
N ASP A 89 -9.86 -14.43 6.27
CA ASP A 89 -10.88 -14.05 7.24
C ASP A 89 -10.40 -14.41 8.65
N HIS A 90 -10.64 -13.52 9.61
CA HIS A 90 -10.21 -13.64 11.02
C HIS A 90 -8.70 -13.51 11.28
N SER A 91 -7.93 -12.87 10.40
CA SER A 91 -6.54 -12.52 10.72
C SER A 91 -6.42 -11.68 11.98
N THR A 92 -5.42 -11.99 12.80
CA THR A 92 -5.05 -11.20 13.96
C THR A 92 -4.49 -9.84 13.53
N PRO A 93 -4.53 -8.81 14.40
CA PRO A 93 -3.91 -7.51 14.10
C PRO A 93 -2.47 -7.60 13.62
N SER A 94 -1.67 -8.50 14.21
CA SER A 94 -0.26 -8.72 13.84
C SER A 94 -0.12 -9.32 12.44
N GLU A 95 -0.97 -10.28 12.09
CA GLU A 95 -0.98 -10.85 10.74
C GLU A 95 -1.35 -9.76 9.72
N VAL A 96 -2.43 -9.00 9.95
CA VAL A 96 -2.85 -7.92 9.04
C VAL A 96 -1.74 -6.88 8.83
N LEU A 97 -0.98 -6.58 9.88
CA LEU A 97 0.19 -5.69 9.78
C LEU A 97 1.28 -6.27 8.88
N GLU A 98 1.60 -7.55 9.03
CA GLU A 98 2.62 -8.19 8.20
C GLU A 98 2.18 -8.26 6.73
N TRP A 99 0.93 -8.64 6.49
CA TRP A 99 0.30 -8.59 5.17
C TRP A 99 0.40 -7.20 4.54
N LYS A 100 0.19 -6.15 5.34
CA LYS A 100 0.30 -4.78 4.86
C LYS A 100 1.72 -4.39 4.49
N ARG A 101 2.72 -4.81 5.28
CA ARG A 101 4.13 -4.55 4.99
C ARG A 101 4.57 -5.23 3.71
N GLU A 102 4.21 -6.50 3.53
CA GLU A 102 4.50 -7.25 2.30
C GLU A 102 3.88 -6.55 1.08
N PHE A 103 2.64 -6.07 1.23
CA PHE A 103 1.96 -5.31 0.18
C PHE A 103 2.69 -4.01 -0.16
N ASP A 104 3.04 -3.19 0.84
CA ASP A 104 3.74 -1.92 0.61
C ASP A 104 5.13 -2.12 -0.01
N ALA A 105 5.89 -3.11 0.47
CA ALA A 105 7.18 -3.45 -0.11
C ALA A 105 7.03 -3.89 -1.58
N SER A 106 6.04 -4.74 -1.88
CA SER A 106 5.74 -5.16 -3.25
C SER A 106 5.31 -3.98 -4.13
N LEU A 107 4.58 -3.02 -3.54
CA LEU A 107 4.11 -1.82 -4.24
C LEU A 107 5.26 -0.85 -4.56
N VAL A 108 6.23 -0.70 -3.66
CA VAL A 108 7.46 0.09 -3.92
C VAL A 108 8.22 -0.49 -5.11
N GLU A 109 8.47 -1.80 -5.10
CA GLU A 109 9.18 -2.47 -6.19
C GLU A 109 8.39 -2.42 -7.50
N PHE A 110 7.07 -2.57 -7.42
CA PHE A 110 6.18 -2.39 -8.55
C PHE A 110 6.31 -1.00 -9.20
N TYR A 111 6.26 0.07 -8.42
CA TYR A 111 6.40 1.43 -8.93
C TYR A 111 7.79 1.69 -9.51
N ARG A 112 8.86 1.25 -8.83
CA ARG A 112 10.24 1.35 -9.35
C ARG A 112 10.40 0.59 -10.66
N ASN A 113 9.77 -0.58 -10.80
CA ASN A 113 9.80 -1.35 -12.03
C ASN A 113 9.14 -0.61 -13.19
N ILE A 114 8.00 0.05 -12.94
CA ILE A 114 7.34 0.85 -13.97
C ILE A 114 8.19 2.07 -14.35
N ALA A 115 8.70 2.80 -13.36
CA ALA A 115 9.54 3.97 -13.60
C ALA A 115 10.74 3.65 -14.50
N ARG A 116 11.38 2.49 -14.31
CA ARG A 116 12.51 2.03 -15.14
C ARG A 116 12.13 1.66 -16.57
N GLN A 117 10.88 1.28 -16.84
CA GLN A 117 10.43 0.81 -18.15
C GLN A 117 9.83 1.93 -19.00
N VAL A 118 9.36 3.01 -18.39
CA VAL A 118 8.70 4.11 -19.10
C VAL A 118 9.74 5.15 -19.52
N SER A 119 9.75 5.51 -20.81
CA SER A 119 10.65 6.55 -21.33
C SER A 119 10.10 7.97 -21.21
N ALA A 120 8.81 8.13 -20.87
CA ALA A 120 8.17 9.42 -20.71
C ALA A 120 8.54 10.05 -19.34
N PRO A 121 9.29 11.17 -19.29
CA PRO A 121 9.86 11.68 -18.03
C PRO A 121 8.83 11.96 -16.95
N ARG A 122 7.69 12.59 -17.30
CA ARG A 122 6.62 12.87 -16.33
C ARG A 122 5.96 11.62 -15.76
N THR A 123 5.89 10.55 -16.56
CA THR A 123 5.32 9.27 -16.09
C THR A 123 6.32 8.57 -15.19
N GLN A 124 7.61 8.60 -15.54
CA GLN A 124 8.69 8.11 -14.68
C GLN A 124 8.69 8.84 -13.32
N GLU A 125 8.69 10.18 -13.32
CA GLU A 125 8.65 11.00 -12.11
C GLU A 125 7.45 10.69 -11.21
N LEU A 126 6.26 10.44 -11.79
CA LEU A 126 5.08 10.02 -11.04
C LEU A 126 5.34 8.72 -10.29
N PHE A 127 5.80 7.68 -10.97
CA PHE A 127 6.02 6.37 -10.36
C PHE A 127 7.19 6.38 -9.37
N GLU A 128 8.25 7.14 -9.62
CA GLU A 128 9.32 7.36 -8.63
C GLU A 128 8.80 8.04 -7.37
N SER A 129 7.99 9.09 -7.53
CA SER A 129 7.36 9.80 -6.39
C SER A 129 6.46 8.87 -5.57
N LEU A 130 5.67 8.01 -6.24
CA LEU A 130 4.84 7.02 -5.57
C LEU A 130 5.66 5.95 -4.84
N ALA A 131 6.76 5.50 -5.43
CA ALA A 131 7.70 4.57 -4.80
C ALA A 131 8.29 5.19 -3.52
N THR A 132 8.85 6.40 -3.61
CA THR A 132 9.45 7.10 -2.47
C THR A 132 8.43 7.33 -1.35
N MET A 133 7.22 7.78 -1.68
CA MET A 133 6.18 8.01 -0.68
C MET A 133 5.76 6.71 0.02
N THR A 134 5.71 5.58 -0.69
CA THR A 134 5.34 4.28 -0.11
C THR A 134 6.49 3.72 0.75
N ASP A 135 7.73 3.86 0.30
CA ASP A 135 8.94 3.40 1.01
C ASP A 135 9.18 4.15 2.33
N GLN A 136 8.92 5.46 2.33
CA GLN A 136 8.96 6.28 3.55
C GLN A 136 7.95 5.78 4.58
N ARG A 137 6.72 5.46 4.17
CA ARG A 137 5.69 4.94 5.08
C ARG A 137 6.05 3.57 5.64
N LEU A 138 6.57 2.68 4.80
CA LEU A 138 7.04 1.36 5.24
C LEU A 138 8.12 1.51 6.32
N THR A 139 9.05 2.44 6.11
CA THR A 139 10.10 2.77 7.07
C THR A 139 9.50 3.29 8.38
N ASP A 140 8.60 4.28 8.33
CA ASP A 140 7.94 4.85 9.51
C ASP A 140 7.15 3.79 10.31
N GLN A 141 6.43 2.91 9.62
CA GLN A 141 5.69 1.81 10.26
C GLN A 141 6.62 0.76 10.88
N SER A 142 7.77 0.50 10.27
CA SER A 142 8.77 -0.40 10.84
C SER A 142 9.38 0.16 12.13
N TRP A 143 9.61 1.48 12.20
CA TRP A 143 10.08 2.15 13.42
C TRP A 143 9.02 2.11 14.52
N GLN A 144 7.77 2.45 14.18
CA GLN A 144 6.66 2.39 15.13
C GLN A 144 6.50 0.99 15.72
N ALA A 145 6.61 -0.07 14.92
CA ALA A 145 6.50 -1.43 15.43
C ALA A 145 7.72 -1.89 16.26
N ARG A 146 8.94 -1.45 15.92
CA ARG A 146 10.15 -1.77 16.70
C ARG A 146 10.20 -1.05 18.04
N GLU A 147 9.86 0.24 18.08
CA GLU A 147 9.71 0.97 19.36
C GLU A 147 8.65 0.32 20.24
N ASP A 148 7.60 -0.19 19.63
CA ASP A 148 6.53 -0.90 20.30
C ASP A 148 7.00 -2.26 20.88
N GLU A 149 7.86 -3.02 20.17
CA GLU A 149 8.50 -4.24 20.70
C GLU A 149 9.48 -3.97 21.86
N LEU A 150 10.11 -2.79 21.89
CA LEU A 150 11.12 -2.41 22.88
C LEU A 150 10.54 -1.71 24.13
N ALA A 151 9.25 -1.35 24.12
CA ALA A 151 8.59 -0.76 25.28
C ALA A 151 8.44 -1.80 26.41
N PRO A 152 8.90 -1.52 27.64
CA PRO A 152 8.86 -2.49 28.73
C PRO A 152 7.41 -2.89 29.04
N ASN A 153 7.15 -4.20 28.98
CA ASN A 153 5.89 -4.82 29.39
C ASN A 153 5.68 -4.60 30.90
N ASN A 154 5.13 -3.45 31.28
CA ASN A 154 4.73 -3.19 32.66
C ASN A 154 3.32 -3.75 32.92
N ASN A 155 3.17 -5.05 32.74
CA ASN A 155 2.08 -5.82 33.33
C ASN A 155 2.66 -6.61 34.49
N ASN A 156 2.65 -6.01 35.67
CA ASN A 156 2.75 -6.74 36.94
C ASN A 156 1.32 -6.91 37.49
N PRO A 157 0.94 -8.09 38.04
CA PRO A 157 -0.42 -8.39 38.49
C PRO A 157 -0.88 -7.57 39.68
#